data_AF-A0A9X8VLS7-F1
#
_entry.id   AF-A0A9X8VLS7-F1
#
_cell.length_a   1.000
_cell.length_b   1.000
_cell.length_c   1.000
_cell.angle_alpha   90.00
_cell.angle_beta   90.00
_cell.angle_gamma   90.00
#
_symmetry.space_group_name_H-M   'P 1'
#
loop_
_entity.id
_entity.type
_entity.pdbx_description
1 polymer ?
#
loop_
_entity_poly.entity_id
_entity_poly.type
_entity_poly.pdbx_seq_one_letter_code
_entity_poly.pdbx_strand_id
1 'polypeptide(L)' 'MNNAIAQQIADQGGVESYLHAQQHKSLLRFLTCGSVDDGKSTLIGRLLHDTRQIYEDQLSTL' A
#
# COMPACT_ATOMS: atom_id res chain seq x y z
N MET A 1 -9.98 -1.44 9.68
CA MET A 1 -9.08 -0.41 9.12
C MET A 1 -9.37 0.97 9.70
N ASN A 2 -10.62 1.46 9.70
CA ASN A 2 -10.95 2.78 10.28
C ASN A 2 -10.63 2.91 11.78
N ASN A 3 -10.89 1.87 12.58
CA ASN A 3 -10.55 1.90 14.01
C ASN A 3 -9.04 1.85 14.28
N ALA A 4 -8.26 1.23 13.39
CA ALA A 4 -6.80 1.19 13.54
C ALA A 4 -6.17 2.56 13.27
N ILE A 5 -6.68 3.27 12.27
CA ILE A 5 -6.26 4.65 11.97
C ILE A 5 -6.67 5.59 13.11
N ALA A 6 -7.90 5.46 13.62
CA ALA A 6 -8.36 6.27 14.75
C ALA A 6 -7.49 6.04 16.01
N GLN A 7 -7.12 4.80 16.30
CA GLN A 7 -6.20 4.48 17.40
C GLN A 7 -4.81 5.06 17.16
N GLN A 8 -4.27 4.92 15.93
CA GLN A 8 -2.98 5.52 15.57
C GLN A 8 -2.98 7.04 15.70
N ILE A 9 -4.04 7.71 15.29
CA ILE A 9 -4.20 9.16 15.44
C ILE A 9 -4.19 9.54 16.93
N ALA A 10 -4.87 8.78 17.78
CA ALA A 10 -4.88 9.01 19.22
C ALA A 10 -3.47 8.79 19.83
N ASP A 11 -2.78 7.71 19.44
CA ASP A 11 -1.46 7.34 19.98
C ASP A 11 -0.33 8.26 19.47
N GLN A 12 -0.48 8.86 18.28
CA GLN A 12 0.53 9.72 17.64
C GLN A 12 0.35 11.21 17.94
N GLY A 13 -0.51 11.59 18.89
CA GLY A 13 -0.69 12.98 19.30
C GLY A 13 -1.60 13.79 18.38
N GLY A 14 -2.60 13.15 17.76
CA GLY A 14 -3.65 13.80 17.00
C GLY A 14 -3.46 13.75 15.48
N VAL A 15 -4.42 14.36 14.77
CA VAL A 15 -4.52 14.28 13.30
C VAL A 15 -3.33 14.94 12.62
N GLU A 16 -2.85 16.07 13.14
CA GLU A 16 -1.74 16.83 12.55
C GLU A 16 -0.44 16.01 12.53
N SER A 17 -0.07 15.42 13.68
CA SER A 17 1.10 14.55 13.81
C SER A 17 1.01 13.31 12.91
N TYR A 18 -0.18 12.70 12.81
CA TYR A 18 -0.43 11.60 11.89
C TYR A 18 -0.21 12.02 10.43
N LEU A 19 -0.77 13.16 10.00
CA LEU A 19 -0.59 13.67 8.64
C LEU A 19 0.88 13.96 8.33
N HIS A 20 1.60 14.60 9.25
CA HIS A 20 3.02 14.88 9.09
C HIS A 20 3.86 13.59 8.91
N ALA A 21 3.53 12.53 9.66
CA ALA A 21 4.18 11.23 9.52
C ALA A 21 3.85 10.52 8.19
N GLN A 22 2.64 10.71 7.65
CA GLN A 22 2.25 10.14 6.36
C GLN A 22 2.90 10.88 5.17
N GLN A 23 3.09 12.19 5.28
CA GLN A 23 3.66 13.03 4.22
C GLN A 23 5.12 12.70 3.88
N HIS A 24 5.88 12.16 4.84
CA HIS A 24 7.32 11.92 4.69
C HIS A 24 7.68 10.44 4.51
N LYS A 25 6.73 9.61 4.03
CA LYS A 25 7.02 8.20 3.76
C LYS A 25 8.05 8.06 2.64
N SER A 26 9.08 7.26 2.89
CA SER A 26 10.10 6.94 1.90
C SER A 26 9.55 6.02 0.79
N LEU A 27 10.01 6.23 -0.44
CA LEU A 27 9.69 5.35 -1.57
C LEU A 27 10.51 4.05 -1.49
N LEU A 28 9.83 2.91 -1.40
CA LEU A 28 10.46 1.59 -1.51
C LEU A 28 10.40 1.12 -2.97
N ARG A 29 11.56 0.85 -3.56
CA ARG A 29 11.68 0.16 -4.86
C ARG A 29 12.14 -1.26 -4.58
N PHE A 30 11.36 -2.24 -5.00
CA PHE A 30 11.69 -3.65 -4.86
C PHE A 30 11.37 -4.40 -6.16
N LEU A 31 11.96 -5.58 -6.33
CA LEU A 31 11.65 -6.50 -7.42
C LEU A 31 11.36 -7.88 -6.85
N THR A 32 10.57 -8.67 -7.57
CA THR A 32 10.36 -10.08 -7.24
C THR A 32 11.24 -10.96 -8.13
N CYS A 33 11.86 -12.00 -7.56
CA CYS A 33 12.68 -12.97 -8.29
C CYS A 33 12.35 -14.39 -7.83
N GLY A 34 12.60 -15.39 -8.68
CA GLY A 34 12.21 -16.79 -8.44
C GLY A 34 11.96 -17.55 -9.75
N SER A 35 11.93 -18.88 -9.66
CA SER A 35 11.66 -19.83 -10.75
C SER A 35 10.28 -19.59 -11.38
N VAL A 36 10.09 -20.15 -12.57
CA VAL A 36 8.74 -20.35 -13.13
C VAL A 36 7.88 -21.09 -12.09
N ASP A 37 6.62 -20.68 -11.96
CA ASP A 37 5.63 -21.19 -10.98
C ASP A 37 5.80 -20.83 -9.50
N ASP A 38 6.84 -20.08 -9.11
CA ASP A 38 7.00 -19.56 -7.73
C ASP A 38 5.96 -18.49 -7.33
N GLY A 39 4.99 -18.20 -8.19
CA GLY A 39 3.89 -17.28 -7.88
C GLY A 39 4.28 -15.79 -7.82
N LYS A 40 5.40 -15.38 -8.43
CA LYS A 40 5.84 -13.96 -8.48
C LYS A 40 4.72 -13.01 -8.91
N SER A 41 4.00 -13.33 -9.99
CA SER A 41 2.88 -12.53 -10.50
C SER A 41 1.66 -12.58 -9.57
N THR A 42 1.42 -13.72 -8.92
CA THR A 42 0.34 -13.88 -7.92
C THR A 42 0.59 -12.99 -6.71
N LEU A 43 1.84 -12.93 -6.22
CA LEU A 43 2.23 -12.06 -5.11
C LEU A 43 2.02 -10.58 -5.45
N ILE A 44 2.51 -10.13 -6.61
CA ILE A 44 2.30 -8.75 -7.07
C ILE A 44 0.79 -8.45 -7.22
N GLY A 45 0.04 -9.34 -7.85
CA GLY A 45 -1.41 -9.19 -8.01
C GLY A 45 -2.15 -9.11 -6.67
N ARG A 46 -1.76 -9.94 -5.69
CA ARG A 46 -2.35 -9.91 -4.35
C ARG A 46 -2.02 -8.63 -3.60
N LEU A 47 -0.78 -8.16 -3.69
CA LEU A 47 -0.37 -6.88 -3.09
C LEU A 47 -1.21 -5.74 -3.66
N LEU A 48 -1.32 -5.61 -4.99
CA LEU A 48 -2.11 -4.57 -5.63
C LEU A 48 -3.61 -4.64 -5.27
N HIS A 49 -4.16 -5.85 -5.22
CA HIS A 49 -5.55 -6.09 -4.82
C HIS A 49 -5.80 -5.67 -3.37
N ASP A 50 -4.96 -6.11 -2.43
CA ASP A 50 -5.16 -5.88 -1.01
C ASP A 50 -4.88 -4.42 -0.61
N THR A 51 -3.96 -3.74 -1.30
CA THR A 51 -3.71 -2.31 -1.11
C THR A 51 -4.72 -1.41 -1.82
N ARG A 52 -5.70 -1.98 -2.55
CA ARG A 52 -6.67 -1.25 -3.37
C ARG A 52 -6.00 -0.26 -4.35
N GLN A 53 -4.78 -0.58 -4.81
CA GLN A 53 -4.03 0.25 -5.76
C GLN A 53 -4.27 -0.19 -7.22
N ILE A 54 -5.34 -0.92 -7.48
CA ILE A 54 -5.80 -1.19 -8.84
C ILE A 54 -6.48 0.08 -9.37
N TYR A 55 -5.79 1.10 -9.87
CA TYR A 55 -6.50 2.22 -10.50
C TYR A 55 -5.71 3.13 -11.47
N GLU A 56 -4.87 2.59 -12.36
CA GLU A 56 -4.50 3.36 -13.57
C GLU A 56 -4.64 2.52 -14.86
N ASP A 57 -4.02 1.35 -14.96
CA ASP A 57 -4.02 0.57 -16.22
C ASP A 57 -5.39 0.00 -16.66
N GLN A 58 -6.35 -0.15 -15.75
CA GLN A 58 -7.72 -0.57 -16.10
C GLN A 58 -8.60 0.58 -16.60
N LEU A 59 -8.34 1.83 -16.18
CA LEU A 59 -9.07 3.01 -16.68
C LEU A 59 -8.63 3.40 -18.09
N SER A 60 -7.38 3.14 -18.47
CA SER A 60 -6.90 3.37 -19.84
C SER A 60 -7.43 2.36 -20.86
N THR A 61 -8.10 1.29 -20.39
CA THR A 61 -8.62 0.20 -21.23
C THR A 61 -10.14 0.28 -21.45
N LEU A 62 -10.83 1.27 -20.85
CA LEU A 62 -12.26 1.53 -21.06
C LEU A 62 -12.51 2.71 -22.01
#